data_AF-J9R2Z3-F1
#
_entry.id   AF-J9R2Z3-F1
#
_cell.length_a   1.000
_cell.length_b   1.000
_cell.length_c   1.000
_cell.angle_alpha   90.00
_cell.angle_beta   90.00
_cell.angle_gamma   90.00
#
_symmetry.space_group_name_H-M   'P 1'
#
loop_
_entity.id
_entity.type
_entity.pdbx_description
1 polymer ?
#
loop_
_entity_poly.entity_id
_entity_poly.type
_entity_poly.pdbx_seq_one_letter_code
_entity_poly.pdbx_strand_id
1 'polypeptide(L)'
;MQSLQGFILSYTKYNDSGAVLRVLEREAGIQSYFVKNIYLARNKQKVYLVPLMGIDFNVSKTKSGALPLVNQISLSEISKAADFTLVNNAQMTLLAEFILKTVPYEVVEDSLYQCVEDFYINMENKNSLIFSIYSIIKNIGYGFLFTEGAFFDLKNGCFQEIENEFTVNRTLSDILKNIENLTFIKTPIDASERRDIIDILMRYCKYHIPEFSEPKSLDIFREVF
;
A
#
# COMPACT_ATOMS: atom_id res chain seq x y z
N MET A 1 15.51 25.62 1.67
CA MET A 1 14.25 24.85 1.66
C MET A 1 14.64 23.39 1.59
N GLN A 2 14.13 22.54 2.48
CA GLN A 2 14.40 21.11 2.42
C GLN A 2 13.49 20.51 1.33
N SER A 3 14.11 19.77 0.41
CA SER A 3 13.40 18.97 -0.59
C SER A 3 13.07 17.63 0.05
N LEU A 4 11.80 17.28 0.10
CA LEU A 4 11.29 16.03 0.65
C LEU A 4 10.81 15.13 -0.49
N GLN A 5 10.80 13.83 -0.23
CA GLN A 5 10.30 12.81 -1.16
C GLN A 5 9.25 11.97 -0.45
N GLY A 6 8.21 11.56 -1.18
CA GLY A 6 7.19 10.69 -0.61
C GLY A 6 6.16 10.20 -1.59
N PHE A 7 5.29 9.30 -1.13
CA PHE A 7 4.15 8.79 -1.90
C PHE A 7 2.84 9.29 -1.29
N ILE A 8 1.96 9.87 -2.11
CA ILE A 8 0.63 10.33 -1.64
C ILE A 8 -0.21 9.12 -1.29
N LEU A 9 -0.52 8.87 -0.01
CA LEU A 9 -1.38 7.76 0.38
C LEU A 9 -2.86 8.11 0.25
N SER A 10 -3.25 9.33 0.60
CA SER A 10 -4.61 9.84 0.40
C SER A 10 -4.62 11.37 0.37
N TYR A 11 -5.73 11.93 -0.10
CA TYR A 11 -5.98 13.36 -0.05
C TYR A 11 -7.43 13.64 0.30
N THR A 12 -7.65 14.73 1.03
CA THR A 12 -9.00 15.22 1.36
C THR A 12 -9.11 16.66 0.91
N LYS A 13 -10.12 16.97 0.10
CA LYS A 13 -10.42 18.35 -0.30
C LYS A 13 -10.71 19.17 0.96
N TYR A 14 -10.06 20.31 1.08
CA TYR A 14 -10.20 21.22 2.19
C TYR A 14 -10.56 22.61 1.67
N ASN A 15 -11.75 23.07 2.06
CA ASN A 15 -12.38 24.28 1.52
C ASN A 15 -12.55 24.19 0.00
N ASP A 16 -12.67 25.33 -0.68
CA ASP A 16 -12.90 25.35 -2.13
C ASP A 16 -11.65 25.04 -2.95
N SER A 17 -10.46 25.39 -2.44
CA SER A 17 -9.23 25.41 -3.25
C SER A 17 -8.08 24.56 -2.71
N GLY A 18 -8.12 24.13 -1.45
CA GLY A 18 -7.02 23.41 -0.80
C GLY A 18 -7.25 21.90 -0.69
N ALA A 19 -6.20 21.17 -0.33
CA ALA A 19 -6.26 19.75 0.03
C ALA A 19 -5.33 19.46 1.20
N VAL A 20 -5.74 18.54 2.06
CA VAL A 20 -4.86 17.88 3.03
C VAL A 20 -4.35 16.59 2.38
N LEU A 21 -3.04 16.43 2.29
CA LEU A 21 -2.39 15.21 1.81
C LEU A 21 -1.91 14.39 3.00
N ARG A 22 -2.14 13.08 2.96
CA ARG A 22 -1.38 12.11 3.76
C ARG A 22 -0.33 11.50 2.86
N VAL A 23 0.92 11.57 3.25
CA VAL A 23 2.08 11.16 2.44
C VAL A 23 2.93 10.20 3.27
N LEU A 24 3.35 9.10 2.66
CA LEU A 24 4.46 8.31 3.17
C LEU A 24 5.76 9.06 2.81
N GLU A 25 6.24 9.88 3.73
CA GLU A 25 7.51 10.61 3.61
C GLU A 25 8.68 9.66 3.84
N ARG A 26 9.74 9.79 3.03
CA ARG A 26 10.92 8.93 3.10
C ARG A 26 11.58 8.88 4.47
N GLU A 27 11.74 10.03 5.13
CA GLU A 27 12.51 10.13 6.38
C GLU A 27 11.63 10.19 7.64
N ALA A 28 10.34 10.48 7.49
CA ALA A 28 9.44 10.76 8.60
C ALA A 28 8.18 9.87 8.64
N GLY A 29 8.10 8.85 7.77
CA GLY A 29 6.94 7.95 7.73
C GLY A 29 5.67 8.67 7.29
N ILE A 30 4.52 8.29 7.86
CA ILE A 30 3.23 8.83 7.41
C ILE A 30 2.97 10.21 8.01
N GLN A 31 3.10 11.25 7.18
CA GLN A 31 2.91 12.65 7.57
C GLN A 31 1.73 13.29 6.85
N SER A 32 1.20 14.37 7.43
CA SER A 32 0.11 15.16 6.84
C SER A 32 0.58 16.56 6.46
N TYR A 33 0.22 17.01 5.26
CA TYR A 33 0.58 18.33 4.74
C TYR A 33 -0.62 19.02 4.14
N PHE A 34 -0.56 20.35 4.07
CA PHE A 34 -1.57 21.15 3.42
C PHE A 34 -1.07 21.71 2.09
N VAL A 35 -1.85 21.57 1.02
CA VAL A 35 -1.60 22.19 -0.29
C VAL A 35 -2.68 23.23 -0.55
N LYS A 36 -2.27 24.48 -0.79
CA LYS A 36 -3.21 25.56 -1.15
C LYS A 36 -3.47 25.55 -2.65
N ASN A 37 -4.69 25.94 -3.03
CA ASN A 37 -5.03 26.30 -4.42
C ASN A 37 -4.80 25.19 -5.47
N ILE A 38 -4.73 23.92 -5.05
CA ILE A 38 -4.53 22.79 -5.96
C ILE A 38 -5.72 22.55 -6.89
N TYR A 39 -6.92 22.96 -6.47
CA TYR A 39 -8.14 22.82 -7.28
C TYR A 39 -8.45 24.02 -8.18
N LEU A 40 -7.63 25.08 -8.17
CA LEU A 40 -7.84 26.21 -9.08
C LEU A 40 -7.53 25.78 -10.52
N ALA A 41 -8.32 26.26 -11.49
CA ALA A 41 -8.18 25.90 -12.91
C ALA A 41 -6.77 26.16 -13.49
N ARG A 42 -6.05 27.17 -12.97
CA ARG A 42 -4.67 27.48 -13.37
C ARG A 42 -3.63 26.48 -12.85
N ASN A 43 -3.98 25.70 -11.83
CA ASN A 43 -3.06 24.75 -11.21
C ASN A 43 -3.14 23.40 -11.94
N LYS A 44 -2.08 23.05 -12.66
CA LYS A 44 -1.97 21.78 -13.40
C LYS A 44 -1.62 20.59 -12.50
N GLN A 45 -1.23 20.82 -11.25
CA GLN A 45 -0.76 19.80 -10.31
C GLN A 45 -1.89 19.01 -9.66
N LYS A 46 -3.16 19.35 -9.92
CA LYS A 46 -4.32 18.55 -9.48
C LYS A 46 -4.21 17.08 -9.91
N VAL A 47 -3.60 16.83 -11.07
CA VAL A 47 -3.41 15.48 -11.60
C VAL A 47 -2.45 14.62 -10.78
N TYR A 48 -1.68 15.22 -9.87
CA TYR A 48 -0.80 14.48 -8.95
C TYR A 48 -1.58 13.89 -7.77
N LEU A 49 -2.84 14.29 -7.56
CA LEU A 49 -3.71 13.76 -6.50
C LEU A 49 -4.23 12.37 -6.86
N VAL A 50 -3.30 11.42 -6.93
CA VAL A 50 -3.54 10.00 -7.18
C VAL A 50 -2.92 9.22 -6.02
N PRO A 51 -3.61 8.24 -5.43
CA PRO A 51 -3.05 7.38 -4.41
C PRO A 51 -1.77 6.68 -4.89
N LEU A 52 -0.83 6.51 -3.97
CA LEU A 52 0.54 6.06 -4.15
C LEU A 52 1.39 6.87 -5.15
N MET A 53 0.94 8.02 -5.67
CA MET A 53 1.75 8.85 -6.57
C MET A 53 2.99 9.39 -5.85
N GLY A 54 4.17 9.10 -6.38
CA GLY A 54 5.46 9.55 -5.87
C GLY A 54 5.75 11.00 -6.25
N ILE A 55 6.12 11.80 -5.26
CA ILE A 55 6.29 13.25 -5.38
C ILE A 55 7.60 13.72 -4.74
N ASP A 56 8.17 14.76 -5.34
CA ASP A 56 9.18 15.61 -4.71
C ASP A 56 8.51 16.93 -4.32
N PHE A 57 8.72 17.40 -3.09
CA PHE A 57 8.00 18.55 -2.58
C PHE A 57 8.78 19.32 -1.51
N ASN A 58 8.46 20.61 -1.38
CA ASN A 58 9.09 21.49 -0.39
C ASN A 58 8.03 22.03 0.55
N VAL A 59 8.31 21.98 1.85
CA VAL A 59 7.39 22.46 2.88
C VAL A 59 7.90 23.71 3.58
N SER A 60 6.97 24.49 4.10
CA SER A 60 7.25 25.55 5.07
C SER A 60 6.52 25.26 6.37
N LYS A 61 7.21 25.50 7.49
CA LYS A 61 6.57 25.45 8.80
C LYS A 61 5.50 26.54 8.87
N THR A 62 4.35 26.17 9.39
CA THR A 62 3.25 27.09 9.67
C THR A 62 3.27 27.46 11.16
N LYS A 63 2.30 28.27 11.61
CA LYS A 63 2.13 28.59 13.05
C LYS A 63 1.96 27.29 13.84
N SER A 64 2.34 27.29 15.13
CA SER A 64 2.19 26.13 16.01
C SER A 64 0.79 25.52 15.90
N GLY A 65 0.72 24.19 15.69
CA GLY A 65 -0.53 23.42 15.58
C GLY A 65 -1.15 23.36 14.17
N ALA A 66 -0.60 24.05 13.17
CA ALA A 66 -1.06 23.92 11.78
C ALA A 66 -0.21 22.92 10.98
N LEU A 67 -0.82 22.27 9.99
CA LEU A 67 -0.11 21.38 9.06
C LEU A 67 0.97 22.18 8.29
N PRO A 68 2.15 21.59 7.99
CA PRO A 68 3.13 22.24 7.14
C PRO A 68 2.56 22.48 5.74
N LEU A 69 2.90 23.65 5.18
CA LEU A 69 2.38 24.07 3.88
C LEU A 69 3.32 23.62 2.77
N VAL A 70 2.80 22.86 1.81
CA VAL A 70 3.49 22.51 0.56
C VAL A 70 3.56 23.74 -0.34
N ASN A 71 4.78 24.17 -0.63
CA ASN A 71 5.04 25.34 -1.49
C ASN A 71 5.25 24.95 -2.94
N GLN A 72 5.88 23.80 -3.17
CA GLN A 72 6.19 23.24 -4.48
C GLN A 72 5.98 21.74 -4.43
N ILE A 73 5.48 21.19 -5.53
CA ILE A 73 5.24 19.76 -5.72
C ILE A 73 5.50 19.41 -7.18
N SER A 74 6.25 18.33 -7.40
CA SER A 74 6.51 17.75 -8.71
C SER A 74 6.43 16.23 -8.61
N LEU A 75 6.24 15.56 -9.74
CA LEU A 75 6.37 14.11 -9.79
C LEU A 75 7.82 13.71 -9.54
N SER A 76 7.98 12.66 -8.73
CA SER A 76 9.24 11.94 -8.59
C SER A 76 9.61 11.21 -9.88
N GLU A 77 10.88 10.83 -10.05
CA GLU A 77 11.34 10.07 -11.22
C GLU A 77 10.63 8.71 -11.35
N ILE A 78 10.37 8.01 -10.22
CA ILE A 78 9.69 6.70 -10.23
C ILE A 78 8.27 6.82 -10.79
N SER A 79 7.56 7.91 -10.45
CA SER A 79 6.22 8.17 -10.99
C SER A 79 6.22 8.72 -12.40
N LYS A 80 7.27 9.43 -12.84
CA LYS A 80 7.41 9.83 -14.25
C LYS A 80 7.62 8.63 -15.17
N ALA A 81 8.31 7.59 -14.67
CA ALA A 81 8.62 6.38 -15.43
C ALA A 81 7.50 5.32 -15.40
N ALA A 82 6.56 5.41 -14.47
CA ALA A 82 5.48 4.43 -14.31
C ALA A 82 4.38 4.57 -15.38
N ASP A 83 3.80 3.43 -15.78
CA ASP A 83 2.61 3.39 -16.63
C ASP A 83 1.33 3.34 -15.77
N PHE A 84 0.45 4.34 -15.94
CA PHE A 84 -0.76 4.51 -15.12
C PHE A 84 -1.99 3.92 -15.81
N THR A 85 -1.93 2.64 -16.17
CA THR A 85 -3.09 1.89 -16.67
C THR A 85 -4.21 1.82 -15.61
N LEU A 86 -5.43 1.45 -16.03
CA LEU A 86 -6.55 1.25 -15.10
C LEU A 86 -6.20 0.22 -14.01
N VAL A 87 -5.54 -0.88 -14.40
CA VAL A 87 -5.10 -1.95 -13.50
C VAL A 87 -4.06 -1.43 -12.49
N ASN A 88 -3.04 -0.70 -12.97
CA ASN A 88 -1.97 -0.19 -12.11
C ASN A 88 -2.50 0.84 -11.11
N ASN A 89 -3.40 1.74 -11.54
CA ASN A 89 -4.05 2.68 -10.64
C ASN A 89 -4.90 1.97 -9.57
N ALA A 90 -5.60 0.88 -9.92
CA ALA A 90 -6.35 0.08 -8.95
C ALA A 90 -5.42 -0.60 -7.93
N GLN A 91 -4.30 -1.16 -8.37
CA GLN A 91 -3.29 -1.75 -7.48
C GLN A 91 -2.67 -0.70 -6.54
N MET A 92 -2.26 0.44 -7.08
CA MET A 92 -1.70 1.56 -6.31
C MET A 92 -2.68 2.08 -5.27
N THR A 93 -3.95 2.25 -5.64
CA THR A 93 -5.00 2.70 -4.73
C THR A 93 -5.22 1.70 -3.60
N LEU A 94 -5.29 0.41 -3.93
CA LEU A 94 -5.42 -0.65 -2.92
C LEU A 94 -4.24 -0.69 -1.96
N LEU A 95 -3.02 -0.59 -2.47
CA LEU A 95 -1.82 -0.57 -1.63
C LEU A 95 -1.77 0.67 -0.73
N ALA A 96 -2.11 1.86 -1.26
CA ALA A 96 -2.16 3.09 -0.48
C ALA A 96 -3.19 3.03 0.65
N GLU A 97 -4.40 2.55 0.38
CA GLU A 97 -5.43 2.35 1.40
C GLU A 97 -4.99 1.29 2.43
N PHE A 98 -4.37 0.20 1.98
CA PHE A 98 -3.87 -0.85 2.86
C PHE A 98 -2.82 -0.31 3.84
N ILE A 99 -1.85 0.47 3.36
CA ILE A 99 -0.83 1.13 4.19
C ILE A 99 -1.52 2.00 5.27
N LEU A 100 -2.48 2.83 4.88
CA LEU A 100 -3.18 3.73 5.83
C LEU A 100 -4.00 3.00 6.90
N LYS A 101 -4.36 1.73 6.66
CA LYS A 101 -5.15 0.89 7.54
C LYS A 101 -4.32 -0.05 8.42
N THR A 102 -3.03 -0.21 8.11
CA THR A 102 -2.15 -1.18 8.78
C THR A 102 -0.97 -0.53 9.47
N VAL A 103 -0.43 0.56 8.92
CA VAL A 103 0.76 1.22 9.43
C VAL A 103 0.35 2.41 10.32
N PRO A 104 0.75 2.42 11.60
CA PRO A 104 0.54 3.57 12.48
C PRO A 104 1.31 4.81 12.01
N TYR A 105 0.77 6.00 12.29
CA TYR A 105 1.32 7.27 11.78
C TYR A 105 2.78 7.56 12.16
N GLU A 106 3.25 7.07 13.32
CA GLU A 106 4.55 7.44 13.90
C GLU A 106 5.65 6.40 13.64
N VAL A 107 5.34 5.31 12.93
CA VAL A 107 6.32 4.27 12.61
C VAL A 107 7.09 4.68 11.36
N VAL A 108 8.34 5.10 11.56
CA VAL A 108 9.31 5.22 10.47
C VAL A 108 9.91 3.83 10.27
N GLU A 109 9.46 3.16 9.23
CA GLU A 109 10.06 1.92 8.76
C GLU A 109 10.66 2.17 7.38
N ASP A 110 11.99 2.25 7.30
CA ASP A 110 12.72 2.32 6.03
C ASP A 110 12.30 1.18 5.09
N SER A 111 11.97 0.02 5.67
CA SER A 111 11.44 -1.17 5.00
C SER A 111 10.11 -0.91 4.28
N LEU A 112 9.24 -0.04 4.82
CA LEU A 112 7.96 0.30 4.19
C LEU A 112 8.14 1.17 2.95
N TYR A 113 9.01 2.19 3.04
CA TYR A 113 9.30 3.04 1.88
C TYR A 113 9.93 2.22 0.75
N GLN A 114 10.91 1.38 1.09
CA GLN A 114 11.54 0.45 0.14
C GLN A 114 10.51 -0.51 -0.47
N CYS A 115 9.57 -1.04 0.31
CA CYS A 115 8.51 -1.91 -0.19
C CYS A 115 7.65 -1.23 -1.27
N VAL A 116 7.39 0.08 -1.15
CA VAL A 116 6.65 0.85 -2.17
C VAL A 116 7.52 1.08 -3.41
N GLU A 117 8.82 1.37 -3.26
CA GLU A 117 9.73 1.47 -4.41
C GLU A 117 9.83 0.12 -5.16
N ASP A 118 9.94 -0.99 -4.44
CA ASP A 118 9.99 -2.34 -5.00
C ASP A 118 8.68 -2.73 -5.71
N PHE A 119 7.54 -2.31 -5.15
CA PHE A 119 6.24 -2.46 -5.80
C PHE A 119 6.22 -1.79 -7.17
N TYR A 120 6.72 -0.55 -7.26
CA TYR A 120 6.80 0.21 -8.50
C TYR A 120 7.72 -0.45 -9.53
N ILE A 121 8.89 -0.93 -9.11
CA ILE A 121 9.83 -1.65 -9.99
C ILE A 121 9.18 -2.91 -10.57
N ASN A 122 8.33 -3.58 -9.79
CA ASN A 122 7.73 -4.85 -10.17
C ASN A 122 6.27 -4.73 -10.61
N MET A 123 5.71 -3.52 -10.78
CA MET A 123 4.27 -3.27 -10.94
C MET A 123 3.65 -4.00 -12.15
N GLU A 124 4.44 -4.25 -13.20
CA GLU A 124 4.01 -5.02 -14.38
C GLU A 124 3.78 -6.51 -14.07
N ASN A 125 4.35 -7.03 -12.98
CA ASN A 125 4.17 -8.41 -12.55
C ASN A 125 2.87 -8.56 -11.78
N LYS A 126 2.05 -9.53 -12.19
CA LYS A 126 0.69 -9.75 -11.66
C LYS A 126 0.62 -10.05 -10.16
N ASN A 127 1.72 -10.51 -9.56
CA ASN A 127 1.78 -10.86 -8.14
C ASN A 127 2.46 -9.78 -7.27
N SER A 128 2.92 -8.68 -7.87
CA SER A 128 3.64 -7.61 -7.17
C SER A 128 2.82 -7.05 -6.00
N LEU A 129 1.55 -6.76 -6.23
CA LEU A 129 0.65 -6.27 -5.18
C LEU A 129 0.53 -7.25 -3.99
N ILE A 130 0.35 -8.54 -4.27
CA ILE A 130 0.25 -9.58 -3.21
C ILE A 130 1.53 -9.62 -2.38
N PHE A 131 2.67 -9.62 -3.07
CA PHE A 131 3.98 -9.63 -2.43
C PHE A 131 4.18 -8.38 -1.54
N SER A 132 3.81 -7.20 -2.03
CA SER A 132 3.92 -5.95 -1.27
C SER A 132 2.98 -5.91 -0.06
N ILE A 133 1.73 -6.34 -0.20
CA ILE A 133 0.78 -6.43 0.92
C ILE A 133 1.35 -7.35 2.01
N TYR A 134 1.82 -8.55 1.63
CA TYR A 134 2.39 -9.48 2.60
C TYR A 134 3.67 -8.93 3.23
N SER A 135 4.56 -8.31 2.45
CA SER A 135 5.78 -7.69 2.96
C SER A 135 5.47 -6.63 4.02
N ILE A 136 4.44 -5.80 3.81
CA ILE A 136 3.98 -4.84 4.81
C ILE A 136 3.49 -5.56 6.07
N ILE A 137 2.62 -6.57 5.95
CA ILE A 137 2.11 -7.37 7.08
C ILE A 137 3.27 -7.94 7.91
N LYS A 138 4.29 -8.47 7.24
CA LYS A 138 5.49 -9.01 7.88
C LYS A 138 6.28 -7.93 8.61
N ASN A 139 6.53 -6.79 7.96
CA ASN A 139 7.34 -5.70 8.50
C ASN A 139 6.72 -5.10 9.77
N ILE A 140 5.39 -4.97 9.81
CA ILE A 140 4.67 -4.51 11.01
C ILE A 140 4.52 -5.60 12.10
N GLY A 141 5.17 -6.75 11.95
CA GLY A 141 5.30 -7.78 12.99
C GLY A 141 4.25 -8.90 12.96
N TYR A 142 3.41 -8.98 11.91
CA TYR A 142 2.36 -10.01 11.78
C TYR A 142 2.66 -11.03 10.67
N GLY A 143 3.92 -11.25 10.34
CA GLY A 143 4.32 -12.24 9.32
C GLY A 143 3.87 -13.67 9.66
N PHE A 144 3.76 -14.52 8.65
CA PHE A 144 3.38 -15.92 8.86
C PHE A 144 4.48 -16.70 9.58
N LEU A 145 4.08 -17.70 10.35
CA LEU A 145 4.96 -18.71 10.90
C LEU A 145 5.03 -19.91 9.94
N PHE A 146 6.16 -20.05 9.24
CA PHE A 146 6.41 -21.13 8.28
C PHE A 146 6.80 -22.44 8.97
N THR A 147 5.84 -23.05 9.65
CA THR A 147 5.95 -24.38 10.26
C THR A 147 5.77 -25.50 9.22
N GLU A 148 6.08 -26.75 9.59
CA GLU A 148 5.73 -27.90 8.76
C GLU A 148 4.20 -28.09 8.76
N GLY A 149 3.63 -28.29 7.58
CA GLY A 149 2.18 -28.31 7.42
C GLY A 149 1.74 -28.19 5.96
N ALA A 150 0.60 -28.79 5.64
CA ALA A 150 -0.04 -28.70 4.34
C ALA A 150 -0.97 -27.48 4.18
N PHE A 151 -1.55 -27.00 5.28
CA PHE A 151 -2.62 -26.00 5.27
C PHE A 151 -2.26 -24.78 6.09
N PHE A 152 -2.52 -23.58 5.56
CA PHE A 152 -2.31 -22.33 6.30
C PHE A 152 -3.53 -22.03 7.18
N ASP A 153 -3.35 -21.90 8.49
CA ASP A 153 -4.41 -21.50 9.43
C ASP A 153 -4.44 -19.98 9.56
N LEU A 154 -5.55 -19.36 9.14
CA LEU A 154 -5.70 -17.88 9.15
C LEU A 154 -5.66 -17.30 10.57
N LYS A 155 -6.19 -18.02 11.55
CA LYS A 155 -6.36 -17.54 12.91
C LYS A 155 -5.06 -17.66 13.70
N ASN A 156 -4.35 -18.77 13.51
CA ASN A 156 -3.08 -19.03 14.20
C ASN A 156 -1.87 -18.45 13.44
N GLY A 157 -2.02 -18.17 12.14
CA GLY A 157 -0.96 -17.62 11.30
C GLY A 157 0.21 -18.56 11.04
N CYS A 158 -0.03 -19.86 11.09
CA CYS A 158 0.97 -20.89 10.87
C CYS A 158 0.47 -21.98 9.91
N PHE A 159 1.40 -22.79 9.40
CA PHE A 159 1.06 -23.97 8.62
C PHE A 159 0.86 -25.19 9.54
N GLN A 160 -0.11 -26.04 9.22
CA GLN A 160 -0.40 -27.26 9.98
C GLN A 160 -0.85 -28.40 9.06
N GLU A 161 -0.70 -29.63 9.54
CA GLU A 161 -1.07 -30.83 8.78
C GLU A 161 -2.57 -31.12 8.77
N ILE A 162 -3.29 -30.75 9.84
CA ILE A 162 -4.71 -31.08 10.01
C ILE A 162 -5.56 -29.89 9.59
N GLU A 163 -6.52 -30.12 8.69
CA GLU A 163 -7.49 -29.11 8.26
C GLU A 163 -8.48 -28.75 9.39
N ASN A 164 -8.90 -27.49 9.46
CA ASN A 164 -9.95 -27.01 10.36
C ASN A 164 -10.80 -25.89 9.70
N GLU A 165 -11.74 -25.31 10.42
CA GLU A 165 -12.63 -24.26 9.87
C GLU A 165 -11.92 -22.95 9.51
N PHE A 166 -10.70 -22.71 10.02
CA PHE A 166 -9.87 -21.53 9.76
C PHE A 166 -8.79 -21.78 8.72
N THR A 167 -8.57 -23.02 8.29
CA THR A 167 -7.54 -23.33 7.30
C THR A 167 -7.94 -22.92 5.88
N VAL A 168 -6.95 -22.42 5.15
CA VAL A 168 -7.00 -22.21 3.71
C VAL A 168 -6.86 -23.56 3.00
N ASN A 169 -7.53 -23.73 1.86
CA ASN A 169 -7.42 -24.95 1.07
C ASN A 169 -5.97 -25.25 0.66
N ARG A 170 -5.70 -26.50 0.26
CA ARG A 170 -4.34 -26.96 -0.05
C ARG A 170 -3.66 -26.16 -1.15
N THR A 171 -4.35 -25.89 -2.26
CA THR A 171 -3.80 -25.19 -3.43
C THR A 171 -3.31 -23.79 -3.05
N LEU A 172 -4.17 -23.01 -2.40
CA LEU A 172 -3.83 -21.65 -1.98
C LEU A 172 -2.78 -21.65 -0.86
N SER A 173 -2.79 -22.65 0.03
CA SER A 173 -1.76 -22.81 1.06
C SER A 173 -0.37 -23.05 0.45
N ASP A 174 -0.27 -23.87 -0.59
CA ASP A 174 1.02 -24.11 -1.27
C ASP A 174 1.53 -22.87 -2.01
N ILE A 175 0.64 -22.00 -2.48
CA ILE A 175 0.99 -20.66 -2.99
C ILE A 175 1.55 -19.79 -1.86
N LEU A 176 0.86 -19.71 -0.72
CA LEU A 176 1.26 -18.89 0.43
C LEU A 176 2.62 -19.31 1.02
N LYS A 177 2.99 -20.60 0.96
CA LYS A 177 4.32 -21.08 1.40
C LYS A 177 5.48 -20.36 0.72
N ASN A 178 5.25 -19.86 -0.49
CA ASN A 178 6.28 -19.21 -1.29
C ASN A 178 6.19 -17.68 -1.26
N ILE A 179 5.26 -17.09 -0.51
CA ILE A 179 4.94 -15.65 -0.58
C ILE A 179 6.12 -14.74 -0.20
N GLU A 180 7.07 -15.24 0.60
CA GLU A 180 8.28 -14.51 1.00
C GLU A 180 9.40 -14.53 -0.03
N ASN A 181 9.36 -15.48 -0.97
CA ASN A 181 10.42 -15.64 -1.94
C ASN A 181 10.25 -14.61 -3.06
N LEU A 182 11.31 -13.87 -3.41
CA LEU A 182 11.27 -12.90 -4.52
C LEU A 182 10.82 -13.52 -5.86
N THR A 183 11.03 -14.83 -6.04
CA THR A 183 10.54 -15.57 -7.22
C THR A 183 9.01 -15.60 -7.31
N PHE A 184 8.29 -15.45 -6.18
CA PHE A 184 6.83 -15.38 -6.10
C PHE A 184 6.24 -14.33 -7.03
N ILE A 185 6.89 -13.18 -7.15
CA ILE A 185 6.47 -12.07 -8.01
C ILE A 185 6.25 -12.54 -9.45
N LYS A 186 7.05 -13.50 -9.91
CA LYS A 186 7.05 -14.04 -11.28
C LYS A 186 6.39 -15.43 -11.40
N THR A 187 5.95 -16.02 -10.29
CA THR A 187 5.29 -17.34 -10.30
C THR A 187 3.99 -17.28 -11.09
N PRO A 188 3.73 -18.25 -12.00
CA PRO A 188 2.44 -18.34 -12.67
C PRO A 188 1.36 -18.71 -11.64
N ILE A 189 0.43 -17.78 -11.39
CA ILE A 189 -0.74 -17.95 -10.52
C ILE A 189 -1.95 -17.49 -11.31
N ASP A 190 -3.06 -18.22 -11.23
CA ASP A 190 -4.27 -17.87 -11.97
C ASP A 190 -4.95 -16.61 -11.42
N ALA A 191 -5.73 -15.92 -12.26
CA ALA A 191 -6.37 -14.66 -11.85
C ALA A 191 -7.34 -14.83 -10.68
N SER A 192 -8.09 -15.95 -10.66
CA SER A 192 -8.95 -16.30 -9.52
C SER A 192 -8.14 -16.51 -8.25
N GLU A 193 -7.07 -17.30 -8.31
CA GLU A 193 -6.22 -17.57 -7.16
C GLU A 193 -5.56 -16.29 -6.62
N ARG A 194 -5.10 -15.38 -7.49
CA ARG A 194 -4.56 -14.08 -7.05
C ARG A 194 -5.59 -13.27 -6.26
N ARG A 195 -6.85 -13.26 -6.70
CA ARG A 195 -7.94 -12.59 -5.97
C ARG A 195 -8.19 -13.29 -4.62
N ASP A 196 -8.25 -14.62 -4.61
CA ASP A 196 -8.44 -15.40 -3.39
C ASP A 196 -7.32 -15.18 -2.37
N ILE A 197 -6.06 -15.07 -2.83
CA ILE A 197 -4.91 -14.78 -1.98
C ILE A 197 -5.01 -13.38 -1.37
N ILE A 198 -5.42 -12.36 -2.12
CA ILE A 198 -5.66 -11.02 -1.56
C ILE A 198 -6.75 -11.09 -0.48
N ASP A 199 -7.85 -11.79 -0.74
CA ASP A 199 -8.94 -11.95 0.23
C ASP A 199 -8.49 -12.69 1.49
N ILE A 200 -7.63 -13.70 1.34
CA ILE A 200 -6.98 -14.39 2.45
C ILE A 200 -6.13 -13.43 3.27
N LEU A 201 -5.31 -12.59 2.64
CA LEU A 201 -4.48 -11.61 3.35
C LEU A 201 -5.34 -10.58 4.11
N MET A 202 -6.46 -10.14 3.53
CA MET A 202 -7.38 -9.23 4.23
C MET A 202 -8.04 -9.91 5.44
N ARG A 203 -8.48 -11.17 5.30
CA ARG A 203 -9.04 -11.96 6.41
C ARG A 203 -8.01 -12.22 7.49
N TYR A 204 -6.77 -12.49 7.10
CA TYR A 204 -5.65 -12.64 8.03
C TYR A 204 -5.45 -11.34 8.84
N CYS A 205 -5.37 -10.18 8.17
CA CYS A 205 -5.28 -8.89 8.86
C CYS A 205 -6.42 -8.66 9.84
N LYS A 206 -7.66 -9.07 9.54
CA LYS A 206 -8.80 -8.98 10.48
C LYS A 206 -8.60 -9.79 11.77
N TYR A 207 -7.85 -10.89 11.74
CA TYR A 207 -7.56 -11.69 12.94
C TYR A 207 -6.42 -11.12 13.78
N HIS A 208 -5.42 -10.52 13.13
CA HIS A 208 -4.13 -10.21 13.75
C HIS A 208 -3.92 -8.73 14.04
N ILE A 209 -4.45 -7.84 13.19
CA ILE A 209 -4.23 -6.39 13.29
C ILE A 209 -5.43 -5.74 14.00
N PRO A 210 -5.23 -5.11 15.18
CA PRO A 210 -6.30 -4.42 15.88
C PRO A 210 -6.96 -3.34 15.03
N GLU A 211 -8.30 -3.26 15.10
CA GLU A 211 -9.11 -2.27 14.37
C GLU A 211 -8.98 -2.31 12.83
N PHE A 212 -8.38 -3.37 12.27
CA PHE A 212 -8.28 -3.51 10.83
C PHE A 212 -9.65 -3.59 10.17
N SER A 213 -9.81 -2.83 9.10
CA SER A 213 -10.99 -2.82 8.26
C SER A 213 -10.54 -2.86 6.81
N GLU A 214 -11.21 -3.64 5.97
CA GLU A 214 -10.82 -3.80 4.56
C GLU A 214 -10.74 -2.46 3.80
N PRO A 215 -9.77 -2.31 2.88
CA PRO A 215 -9.75 -1.24 1.89
C PRO A 215 -11.04 -1.19 1.10
N LYS A 216 -11.62 0.00 0.94
CA LYS A 216 -12.82 0.19 0.11
C LYS A 216 -12.49 0.00 -1.37
N SER A 217 -11.25 0.29 -1.74
CA SER A 217 -10.71 0.05 -3.07
C SER A 217 -10.59 -1.43 -3.45
N LEU A 218 -10.78 -2.36 -2.51
CA LEU A 218 -10.71 -3.80 -2.80
C LEU A 218 -11.80 -4.23 -3.80
N ASP A 219 -13.01 -3.68 -3.69
CA ASP A 219 -14.10 -3.99 -4.61
C ASP A 219 -13.79 -3.49 -6.04
N ILE A 220 -13.23 -2.28 -6.14
CA ILE A 220 -12.77 -1.73 -7.42
C ILE A 220 -11.68 -2.61 -8.03
N PHE A 221 -10.72 -3.05 -7.21
CA PHE A 221 -9.65 -3.93 -7.67
C PHE A 221 -10.21 -5.25 -8.24
N ARG A 222 -11.20 -5.86 -7.57
CA ARG A 222 -11.84 -7.11 -8.01
C ARG A 222 -12.59 -6.97 -9.36
N GLU A 223 -13.12 -5.80 -9.68
CA GLU A 223 -13.83 -5.57 -10.95
C GLU A 223 -12.87 -5.42 -12.15
N VAL A 224 -11.67 -4.91 -11.90
CA VAL A 224 -10.70 -4.55 -12.95
C VAL A 224 -9.70 -5.68 -13.24
N PHE A 225 -9.51 -6.60 -12.29
CA PHE A 225 -8.44 -7.60 -12.29
C PHE A 225 -8.97 -9.04 -12.34
#